data_AF-A0A0F6MT82-F1
#
_entry.id   AF-A0A0F6MT82-F1
#
_cell.length_a   1.000
_cell.length_b   1.000
_cell.length_c   1.000
_cell.angle_alpha   90.00
_cell.angle_beta   90.00
_cell.angle_gamma   90.00
#
_symmetry.space_group_name_H-M   'P 1'
#
loop_
_entity.id
_entity.type
_entity.pdbx_description
1 polymer ?
#
loop_
_entity_poly.entity_id
_entity_poly.type
_entity_poly.pdbx_seq_one_letter_code
_entity_poly.pdbx_strand_id
1 'polypeptide(L)'
;ELNVQGLTALQRLWCSSNQLTELNVQGLTALKYLCCYGNRLNADAFKKLFDDLPVRQDSDDAKCLLYTEQTGITEGNHTDFTAPPDLKDAFDKAKTVKKWKMYKRDGSGSWVEI
;
A
#
# COMPACT_ATOMS: atom_id res chain seq x y z
N GLU A 1 4.64 11.84 11.34
CA GLU A 1 3.30 11.26 11.52
C GLU A 1 2.37 11.84 10.46
N LEU A 2 1.50 11.03 9.86
CA LEU A 2 0.49 11.47 8.89
C LEU A 2 -0.89 11.03 9.39
N ASN A 3 -1.73 11.99 9.77
CA ASN A 3 -3.09 11.69 10.23
C ASN A 3 -4.11 11.99 9.12
N VAL A 4 -4.78 10.94 8.65
CA VAL A 4 -5.84 11.00 7.64
C VAL A 4 -7.19 10.52 8.18
N GLN A 5 -7.28 10.27 9.49
CA GLN A 5 -8.48 9.70 10.10
C GLN A 5 -9.67 10.65 9.95
N GLY A 6 -10.85 10.08 9.67
CA GLY A 6 -12.08 10.83 9.45
C GLY A 6 -12.26 11.41 8.04
N LEU A 7 -11.25 11.31 7.16
CA LEU A 7 -11.35 11.76 5.76
C LEU A 7 -12.12 10.76 4.88
N THR A 8 -13.37 10.47 5.22
CA THR A 8 -14.18 9.40 4.59
C THR A 8 -14.42 9.58 3.08
N ALA A 9 -14.34 10.82 2.59
CA ALA A 9 -14.46 11.16 1.17
C ALA A 9 -13.13 11.09 0.39
N LEU A 10 -12.00 10.84 1.05
CA LEU A 10 -10.68 10.81 0.40
C LEU A 10 -10.58 9.62 -0.55
N GLN A 11 -10.42 9.90 -1.84
CA GLN A 11 -10.31 8.86 -2.88
C GLN A 11 -8.86 8.51 -3.23
N ARG A 12 -7.93 9.43 -3.03
CA ARG A 12 -6.53 9.26 -3.42
C ARG A 12 -5.63 9.79 -2.31
N LEU A 13 -4.66 8.98 -1.90
CA LEU A 13 -3.66 9.34 -0.91
C LEU A 13 -2.27 9.15 -1.50
N TRP A 14 -1.51 10.24 -1.59
CA TRP A 14 -0.08 10.21 -1.93
C TRP A 14 0.73 10.60 -0.71
N CYS A 15 1.55 9.67 -0.22
CA CYS A 15 2.42 9.87 0.93
C CYS A 15 3.80 9.23 0.72
N SER A 16 4.21 9.04 -0.55
CA SER A 16 5.51 8.48 -0.89
C SER A 16 6.68 9.41 -0.50
N SER A 17 7.89 8.86 -0.40
CA SER A 17 9.13 9.60 -0.09
C SER A 17 9.07 10.36 1.25
N ASN A 18 8.61 9.68 2.30
CA ASN A 18 8.54 10.20 3.67
C ASN A 18 9.28 9.25 4.64
N GLN A 19 9.12 9.46 5.94
CA GLN A 19 9.73 8.61 6.99
C GLN A 19 8.65 7.91 7.83
N LEU A 20 7.51 7.58 7.22
CA LEU A 20 6.40 6.93 7.93
C LEU A 20 6.79 5.51 8.34
N THR A 21 6.66 5.20 9.62
CA THR A 21 6.79 3.85 10.19
C THR A 21 5.44 3.14 10.29
N GLU A 22 4.35 3.89 10.16
CA GLU A 22 2.98 3.41 10.16
C GLU A 22 2.12 4.26 9.22
N LEU A 23 1.04 3.67 8.70
CA LEU A 23 0.05 4.37 7.89
C LEU A 23 -1.34 3.80 8.18
N ASN A 24 -2.12 4.53 8.96
CA ASN A 24 -3.48 4.12 9.30
C ASN A 24 -4.48 4.68 8.27
N VAL A 25 -5.05 3.79 7.46
CA VAL A 25 -6.11 4.09 6.47
C VAL A 25 -7.49 3.60 6.88
N GLN A 26 -7.63 3.15 8.13
CA GLN A 26 -8.91 2.69 8.67
C GLN A 26 -9.97 3.79 8.52
N GLY A 27 -11.16 3.41 8.06
CA GLY A 27 -12.28 4.33 7.88
C GLY A 27 -12.21 5.21 6.62
N LEU A 28 -11.17 5.11 5.78
CA LEU A 28 -11.10 5.79 4.47
C LEU A 28 -11.95 5.07 3.42
N THR A 29 -13.27 5.04 3.63
CA THR A 29 -14.21 4.21 2.87
C THR A 29 -14.27 4.52 1.38
N ALA A 30 -13.88 5.73 0.95
CA ALA A 30 -13.82 6.12 -0.47
C ALA A 30 -12.45 5.90 -1.14
N LEU A 31 -11.41 5.47 -0.43
CA LEU A 31 -10.04 5.40 -0.94
C LEU A 31 -9.91 4.38 -2.09
N LYS A 32 -9.46 4.80 -3.27
CA LYS A 32 -9.23 3.92 -4.44
C LYS A 32 -7.77 3.92 -4.89
N TYR A 33 -6.98 4.90 -4.46
CA TYR A 33 -5.59 5.01 -4.86
C TYR A 33 -4.73 5.35 -3.65
N LEU A 34 -3.70 4.53 -3.41
CA LEU A 34 -2.72 4.75 -2.37
C LEU A 34 -1.31 4.67 -2.97
N CYS A 35 -0.46 5.64 -2.65
CA CYS A 35 0.94 5.64 -3.03
C CYS A 35 1.80 5.90 -1.80
N CYS A 36 2.57 4.89 -1.36
CA CYS A 36 3.32 4.91 -0.11
C CYS A 36 4.79 4.45 -0.22
N TYR A 37 5.31 4.24 -1.43
CA TYR A 37 6.73 3.89 -1.64
C TYR A 37 7.69 4.92 -1.03
N GLY A 38 8.92 4.53 -0.69
CA GLY A 38 9.90 5.45 -0.11
C GLY A 38 9.55 5.87 1.31
N ASN A 39 9.18 4.93 2.17
CA ASN A 39 8.88 5.17 3.59
C ASN A 39 9.73 4.25 4.48
N ARG A 40 9.26 3.95 5.70
CA ARG A 40 9.89 3.00 6.63
C ARG A 40 8.86 2.01 7.18
N LEU A 41 7.88 1.64 6.36
CA LEU A 41 6.83 0.69 6.71
C LEU A 41 7.44 -0.71 6.76
N ASN A 42 7.47 -1.31 7.94
CA ASN A 42 7.94 -2.68 8.12
C ASN A 42 6.83 -3.70 7.78
N ALA A 43 7.13 -5.00 7.92
CA ALA A 43 6.19 -6.08 7.68
C ALA A 43 4.86 -5.91 8.44
N ASP A 44 4.93 -5.60 9.74
CA ASP A 44 3.73 -5.42 10.58
C ASP A 44 2.88 -4.23 10.13
N ALA A 45 3.51 -3.12 9.76
CA ALA A 45 2.82 -1.93 9.25
C ALA A 45 2.10 -2.23 7.94
N PHE A 46 2.71 -2.96 7.01
CA PHE A 46 2.05 -3.39 5.78
C PHE A 46 0.92 -4.38 6.03
N LYS A 47 1.11 -5.35 6.92
CA LYS A 47 0.05 -6.28 7.30
C LYS A 47 -1.17 -5.49 7.80
N LYS A 48 -0.96 -4.56 8.73
CA LYS A 48 -2.04 -3.69 9.23
C LYS A 48 -2.66 -2.84 8.12
N LEU A 49 -1.85 -2.25 7.25
CA LEU A 49 -2.32 -1.48 6.10
C LEU A 49 -3.26 -2.32 5.22
N PHE A 50 -2.85 -3.53 4.86
CA PHE A 50 -3.65 -4.45 4.05
C PHE A 50 -4.94 -4.87 4.76
N ASP A 51 -4.89 -5.10 6.07
CA ASP A 51 -6.05 -5.39 6.93
C ASP A 51 -7.03 -4.20 7.03
N ASP A 52 -6.54 -2.96 6.95
CA ASP A 52 -7.33 -1.73 7.04
C ASP A 52 -7.86 -1.23 5.69
N LEU A 53 -7.34 -1.73 4.56
CA LEU A 53 -7.85 -1.36 3.22
C LEU A 53 -9.35 -1.68 3.10
N PRO A 54 -10.15 -0.80 2.47
CA PRO A 54 -11.57 -1.05 2.25
C PRO A 54 -11.81 -2.04 1.10
N VAL A 55 -12.91 -2.80 1.16
CA VAL A 55 -13.34 -3.70 0.08
C VAL A 55 -13.76 -2.88 -1.16
N ARG A 56 -13.36 -3.33 -2.35
CA ARG A 56 -13.65 -2.68 -3.63
C ARG A 56 -14.37 -3.64 -4.58
N GLN A 57 -15.01 -3.08 -5.59
CA GLN A 57 -15.48 -3.83 -6.75
C GLN A 57 -14.38 -3.83 -7.83
N ASP A 58 -14.39 -4.81 -8.74
CA ASP A 58 -13.43 -4.84 -9.85
C ASP A 58 -13.51 -3.59 -10.74
N SER A 59 -14.70 -2.97 -10.83
CA SER A 59 -14.95 -1.70 -11.53
C SER A 59 -14.32 -0.47 -10.88
N ASP A 60 -13.90 -0.56 -9.60
CA ASP A 60 -13.25 0.57 -8.91
C ASP A 60 -11.81 0.79 -9.37
N ASP A 61 -11.19 -0.22 -9.99
CA ASP A 61 -9.78 -0.22 -10.43
C ASP A 61 -8.83 0.31 -9.33
N ALA A 62 -9.01 -0.18 -8.10
CA ALA A 62 -8.27 0.31 -6.94
C ALA A 62 -6.79 -0.12 -6.98
N LYS A 63 -5.88 0.79 -6.65
CA LYS A 63 -4.42 0.60 -6.81
C LYS A 63 -3.64 1.03 -5.58
N CYS A 64 -2.65 0.22 -5.21
CA CYS A 64 -1.67 0.56 -4.20
C CYS A 64 -0.25 0.50 -4.78
N LEU A 65 0.51 1.57 -4.66
CA LEU A 65 1.91 1.66 -5.07
C LEU A 65 2.79 1.54 -3.82
N LEU A 66 3.35 0.35 -3.62
CA LEU A 66 3.90 -0.08 -2.33
C LEU A 66 5.36 0.30 -2.17
N TYR A 67 6.18 0.02 -3.18
CA TYR A 67 7.62 0.22 -3.11
C TYR A 67 8.27 0.42 -4.48
N THR A 68 9.52 0.89 -4.50
CA THR A 68 10.36 1.00 -5.71
C THR A 68 11.69 0.25 -5.58
N GLU A 69 12.15 -0.29 -6.70
CA GLU A 69 13.48 -0.88 -6.91
C GLU A 69 14.37 0.03 -7.77
N GLN A 70 13.95 1.27 -8.02
CA GLN A 70 14.69 2.21 -8.86
C GLN A 70 16.01 2.58 -8.18
N THR A 71 17.09 2.51 -8.95
CA THR A 71 18.43 2.89 -8.47
C THR A 71 18.47 4.37 -8.07
N GLY A 72 19.19 4.68 -7.00
CA GLY A 72 19.31 6.05 -6.47
C GLY A 72 18.14 6.54 -5.63
N ILE A 73 17.08 5.73 -5.43
CA ILE A 73 16.01 6.01 -4.48
C ILE A 73 16.17 5.09 -3.26
N THR A 74 16.08 5.66 -2.06
CA THR A 74 16.01 4.88 -0.81
C THR A 74 14.55 4.49 -0.54
N GLU A 75 14.19 3.24 -0.81
CA GLU A 75 12.82 2.74 -0.61
C GLU A 75 12.43 2.65 0.87
N GLY A 76 13.30 2.09 1.72
CA GLY A 76 13.14 1.98 3.18
C GLY A 76 11.97 1.13 3.70
N ASN A 77 10.95 0.88 2.88
CA ASN A 77 9.85 -0.02 3.16
C ASN A 77 10.27 -1.50 3.06
N HIS A 78 9.48 -2.37 3.69
CA HIS A 78 9.49 -3.80 3.45
C HIS A 78 9.03 -4.13 2.02
N THR A 79 9.72 -5.03 1.33
CA THR A 79 9.49 -5.32 -0.11
C THR A 79 9.17 -6.78 -0.41
N ASP A 80 9.24 -7.68 0.57
CA ASP A 80 8.92 -9.11 0.39
C ASP A 80 7.57 -9.46 1.01
N PHE A 81 6.51 -9.50 0.22
CA PHE A 81 5.17 -9.85 0.70
C PHE A 81 4.87 -11.35 0.69
N THR A 82 5.89 -12.20 0.52
CA THR A 82 5.75 -13.66 0.53
C THR A 82 6.00 -14.29 1.91
N ALA A 83 6.58 -13.52 2.84
CA ALA A 83 6.80 -13.90 4.22
C ALA A 83 6.80 -12.65 5.13
N PRO A 84 6.46 -12.77 6.42
CA PRO A 84 5.93 -13.95 7.11
C PRO A 84 4.52 -14.37 6.64
N PRO A 85 4.03 -15.58 7.01
CA PRO A 85 2.76 -16.12 6.50
C PRO A 85 1.54 -15.21 6.71
N ASP A 86 1.48 -14.51 7.83
CA ASP A 86 0.37 -13.61 8.15
C ASP A 86 0.39 -12.30 7.34
N LEU A 87 1.58 -11.77 7.03
CA LEU A 87 1.73 -10.68 6.05
C LEU A 87 1.28 -11.13 4.65
N LYS A 88 1.73 -12.32 4.24
CA LYS A 88 1.35 -12.91 2.95
C LYS A 88 -0.17 -13.09 2.85
N ASP A 89 -0.81 -13.63 3.88
CA ASP A 89 -2.26 -13.82 3.93
C ASP A 89 -3.01 -12.49 3.83
N ALA A 90 -2.54 -11.44 4.53
CA ALA A 90 -3.14 -10.11 4.46
C ALA A 90 -2.99 -9.48 3.06
N PHE A 91 -1.81 -9.61 2.46
CA PHE A 91 -1.52 -9.16 1.09
C PHE A 91 -2.42 -9.86 0.06
N ASP A 92 -2.52 -11.20 0.14
CA ASP A 92 -3.36 -12.00 -0.75
C ASP A 92 -4.84 -11.68 -0.59
N LYS A 93 -5.33 -11.45 0.64
CA LYS A 93 -6.72 -11.01 0.88
C LYS A 93 -6.97 -9.61 0.35
N ALA A 94 -6.02 -8.70 0.46
CA ALA A 94 -6.15 -7.36 -0.09
C ALA A 94 -6.34 -7.40 -1.62
N LYS A 95 -5.65 -8.32 -2.31
CA LYS A 95 -5.83 -8.56 -3.74
C LYS A 95 -7.14 -9.26 -4.07
N THR A 96 -7.42 -10.39 -3.42
CA THR A 96 -8.49 -11.31 -3.84
C THR A 96 -9.86 -10.97 -3.27
N VAL A 97 -9.92 -10.57 -1.99
CA VAL A 97 -11.15 -10.24 -1.26
C VAL A 97 -11.45 -8.75 -1.38
N LYS A 98 -10.44 -7.90 -1.20
CA LYS A 98 -10.62 -6.44 -1.21
C LYS A 98 -10.48 -5.80 -2.59
N LYS A 99 -10.06 -6.57 -3.61
CA LYS A 99 -9.95 -6.15 -5.01
C LYS A 99 -8.98 -4.98 -5.27
N TRP A 100 -7.88 -4.94 -4.53
CA TRP A 100 -6.80 -3.98 -4.77
C TRP A 100 -5.72 -4.58 -5.66
N LYS A 101 -5.32 -3.83 -6.69
CA LYS A 101 -4.12 -4.13 -7.48
C LYS A 101 -2.90 -3.54 -6.79
N MET A 102 -1.89 -4.37 -6.57
CA MET A 102 -0.69 -4.00 -5.84
C MET A 102 0.46 -3.85 -6.82
N TYR A 103 1.17 -2.73 -6.75
CA TYR A 103 2.24 -2.42 -7.69
C TYR A 103 3.54 -2.10 -6.97
N LYS A 104 4.64 -2.50 -7.61
CA LYS A 104 5.97 -1.95 -7.38
C LYS A 104 6.41 -1.12 -8.58
N ARG A 105 7.38 -0.24 -8.37
CA ARG A 105 8.13 0.40 -9.47
C ARG A 105 9.45 -0.32 -9.66
N ASP A 106 9.64 -0.98 -10.78
CA ASP A 106 10.86 -1.75 -11.07
C ASP A 106 12.09 -0.85 -11.31
N GLY A 107 13.26 -1.48 -11.47
CA GLY A 107 14.52 -0.78 -11.73
C GLY A 107 14.57 0.06 -13.01
N SER A 108 13.68 -0.22 -13.98
CA SER A 108 13.53 0.58 -15.21
C SER A 108 12.66 1.83 -15.00
N GLY A 109 12.00 1.93 -13.85
CA GLY A 109 11.06 3.00 -13.52
C GLY A 109 9.61 2.69 -13.92
N SER A 110 9.32 1.46 -14.36
CA SER A 110 7.97 1.02 -14.79
C SER A 110 7.16 0.49 -13.61
N TRP A 111 5.84 0.71 -13.64
CA TRP A 111 4.93 0.14 -12.64
C TRP A 111 4.52 -1.27 -13.04
N VAL A 112 4.78 -2.24 -12.16
CA VAL A 112 4.53 -3.67 -12.37
C VAL A 112 3.64 -4.18 -11.25
N GLU A 113 2.56 -4.88 -11.62
CA GLU A 113 1.64 -5.51 -10.66
C GLU A 113 2.31 -6.74 -10.02
N ILE A 114 2.17 -6.89 -8.70
CA ILE A 114 2.81 -7.95 -7.88
C ILE A 114 1.80 -8.67 -7.00
#